data_AF-A0A9P6BWC2-F1
#
_entry.id   AF-A0A9P6BWC2-F1
#
_cell.length_a   1.000
_cell.length_b   1.000
_cell.length_c   1.000
_cell.angle_alpha   90.00
_cell.angle_beta   90.00
_cell.angle_gamma   90.00
#
_symmetry.space_group_name_H-M   'P 1'
#
loop_
_entity.id
_entity.type
_entity.pdbx_description
1 polymer ?
#
loop_
_entity_poly.entity_id
_entity_poly.type
_entity_poly.pdbx_seq_one_letter_code
_entity_poly.pdbx_strand_id
1 'polypeptide(L)'
;MAVLKDPELRTWWDGITSRLIKTTKTNIYEPFRNATTFNLMSWYYQNKGALTLSTIDQEAGWINGLVMLRLPAKCPSHKSPESEAQTITIGGIYYRKLTDIICTAFIDSPAHKFHYTPFHLFRKLSPNSEPKRVYMELYNSDAFLKEHEKLQKQTHEPSCKLNWSVAAMMLWSNSTHLASFGNTSLWPIYCYFGNQLKYSHTKLSNYAAHHIVLILDNEFLHSYKHGIVVNCADGNEQHLHPCILTYLADYPEKVLLSTIQYLGQCPCPHCFILKWEIDGISTESDVKQQTNTQTDTPSRQKLIERACREVYNQGQQINSTYVENLLKPTSMVPTHNAFSEHLLDLGFEFHEVFVPNLLHEFKLGVWKAVFMHLL
;
A
#
# COMPACT_ATOMS: atom_id res chain seq x y z
N MET A 1 -35.56 35.31 28.46
CA MET A 1 -34.77 34.28 29.17
C MET A 1 -33.58 33.95 28.30
N ALA A 2 -32.39 34.34 28.75
CA ALA A 2 -31.13 34.14 28.07
C ALA A 2 -30.75 32.65 28.09
N VAL A 3 -30.54 32.05 26.92
CA VAL A 3 -29.76 30.81 26.81
C VAL A 3 -28.31 31.26 26.68
N LEU A 4 -27.55 30.98 27.72
CA LEU A 4 -26.13 31.27 27.83
C LEU A 4 -25.37 30.64 26.65
N LYS A 5 -24.67 31.48 25.89
CA LYS A 5 -23.58 31.04 25.01
C LYS A 5 -22.46 30.53 25.90
N ASP A 6 -22.17 29.25 25.84
CA ASP A 6 -20.97 28.69 26.45
C ASP A 6 -19.75 29.09 25.59
N PRO A 7 -18.74 29.79 26.16
CA PRO A 7 -17.56 30.20 25.42
C PRO A 7 -16.49 29.08 25.43
N GLU A 8 -15.90 28.84 24.27
CA GLU A 8 -14.60 28.17 24.04
C GLU A 8 -14.47 26.67 24.33
N LEU A 9 -14.55 25.87 23.27
CA LEU A 9 -13.58 24.81 22.95
C LEU A 9 -13.61 24.60 21.42
N ARG A 10 -12.90 25.47 20.68
CA ARG A 10 -12.61 25.23 19.26
C ARG A 10 -11.61 24.07 19.19
N THR A 11 -12.06 22.91 18.74
CA THR A 11 -11.14 21.85 18.33
C THR A 11 -10.54 22.21 16.97
N TRP A 12 -9.31 21.80 16.69
CA TRP A 12 -8.60 22.22 15.47
C TRP A 12 -9.23 21.67 14.18
N TRP A 13 -10.19 20.74 14.28
CA TRP A 13 -10.90 20.13 13.14
C TRP A 13 -12.37 20.60 12.99
N ASP A 14 -12.87 21.51 13.84
CA ASP A 14 -14.30 21.91 13.81
C ASP A 14 -14.75 22.65 12.54
N GLY A 15 -13.82 23.18 11.74
CA GLY A 15 -14.15 23.80 10.44
C GLY A 15 -14.59 22.79 9.35
N ILE A 16 -14.40 21.49 9.57
CA ILE A 16 -14.44 20.46 8.51
C ILE A 16 -15.81 19.74 8.45
N THR A 17 -16.57 19.71 9.55
CA THR A 17 -17.72 18.79 9.72
C THR A 17 -19.06 19.32 9.19
N SER A 18 -19.16 20.59 8.80
CA SER A 18 -20.47 21.24 8.60
C SER A 18 -21.18 20.97 7.27
N ARG A 19 -20.64 20.15 6.35
CA ARG A 19 -21.19 20.06 4.97
C ARG A 19 -21.53 18.69 4.38
N LEU A 20 -21.30 17.56 5.02
CA LEU A 20 -21.47 16.26 4.35
C LEU A 20 -22.15 15.22 5.24
N ILE A 21 -23.47 15.16 5.17
CA ILE A 21 -24.26 14.03 5.69
C ILE A 21 -25.24 13.62 4.60
N LYS A 22 -25.07 12.40 4.06
CA LYS A 22 -26.15 11.41 3.88
C LYS A 22 -25.59 10.03 3.54
N THR A 23 -26.26 9.05 4.11
CA THR A 23 -25.92 7.65 4.40
C THR A 23 -26.09 6.66 3.25
N THR A 24 -25.15 5.70 3.13
CA THR A 24 -25.41 4.25 2.96
C THR A 24 -24.18 3.46 3.43
N LYS A 25 -24.37 2.31 4.08
CA LYS A 25 -23.27 1.46 4.62
C LYS A 25 -22.83 0.43 3.60
N THR A 26 -21.63 0.58 3.06
CA THR A 26 -20.82 -0.53 2.52
C THR A 26 -19.49 -0.49 3.28
N ASN A 27 -19.13 -1.59 3.95
CA ASN A 27 -17.84 -1.72 4.64
C ASN A 27 -16.74 -1.87 3.58
N ILE A 28 -16.14 -0.76 3.18
CA ILE A 28 -15.02 -0.67 2.25
C ILE A 28 -13.74 -0.59 3.11
N TYR A 29 -12.84 -1.56 2.97
CA TYR A 29 -11.58 -1.63 3.74
C TYR A 29 -10.45 -1.00 2.94
N GLU A 30 -9.94 0.13 3.43
CA GLU A 30 -8.89 0.91 2.81
C GLU A 30 -7.59 0.85 3.62
N PRO A 31 -6.41 1.03 2.99
CA PRO A 31 -5.12 1.03 3.65
C PRO A 31 -4.95 2.15 4.69
N PHE A 32 -5.87 3.11 4.76
CA PHE A 32 -5.76 4.28 5.62
C PHE A 32 -6.96 4.41 6.57
N ARG A 33 -6.79 3.88 7.79
CA ARG A 33 -7.84 3.87 8.83
C ARG A 33 -7.99 5.19 9.62
N ASN A 34 -7.14 6.20 9.40
CA ASN A 34 -7.16 7.44 10.19
C ASN A 34 -7.59 8.66 9.37
N ALA A 35 -8.24 9.61 10.05
CA ALA A 35 -8.76 10.83 9.45
C ALA A 35 -7.70 11.76 8.87
N THR A 36 -6.47 11.71 9.35
CA THR A 36 -5.38 12.56 8.83
C THR A 36 -4.96 12.14 7.43
N THR A 37 -4.75 10.83 7.22
CA THR A 37 -4.36 10.28 5.92
C THR A 37 -5.50 10.36 4.91
N PHE A 38 -6.73 10.23 5.38
CA PHE A 38 -7.90 10.40 4.56
C PHE A 38 -8.23 11.87 4.24
N ASN A 39 -8.07 12.82 5.17
CA ASN A 39 -8.36 14.24 4.93
C ASN A 39 -7.52 14.79 3.77
N LEU A 40 -6.31 14.24 3.59
CA LEU A 40 -5.47 14.45 2.40
C LEU A 40 -6.16 14.02 1.10
N MET A 41 -6.86 12.88 1.10
CA MET A 41 -7.65 12.35 -0.02
C MET A 41 -9.04 13.02 -0.16
N SER A 42 -9.67 13.46 0.95
CA SER A 42 -10.97 14.15 0.96
C SER A 42 -10.90 15.54 0.34
N TRP A 43 -9.87 16.29 0.71
CA TRP A 43 -9.60 17.63 0.20
C TRP A 43 -9.35 17.60 -1.32
N TYR A 44 -8.79 16.50 -1.84
CA TYR A 44 -8.56 16.25 -3.25
C TYR A 44 -9.85 16.19 -4.09
N TYR A 45 -10.93 15.56 -3.60
CA TYR A 45 -12.19 15.44 -4.34
C TYR A 45 -13.14 16.64 -4.18
N GLN A 46 -13.04 17.39 -3.07
CA GLN A 46 -13.96 18.49 -2.78
C GLN A 46 -13.65 19.80 -3.53
N ASN A 47 -12.45 19.98 -4.08
CA ASN A 47 -12.02 21.24 -4.70
C ASN A 47 -12.14 21.31 -6.23
N LYS A 48 -12.88 20.41 -6.88
CA LYS A 48 -13.23 20.56 -8.30
C LYS A 48 -14.65 21.10 -8.48
N GLY A 49 -14.73 22.42 -8.58
CA GLY A 49 -15.74 23.03 -9.46
C GLY A 49 -15.47 22.58 -10.89
N ALA A 50 -16.42 21.82 -11.46
CA ALA A 50 -16.66 21.61 -12.88
C ALA A 50 -15.44 21.28 -13.77
N LEU A 51 -14.96 20.04 -13.67
CA LEU A 51 -14.82 19.22 -14.87
C LEU A 51 -15.88 18.15 -14.72
N THR A 52 -16.83 18.12 -15.63
CA THR A 52 -18.01 17.26 -15.59
C THR A 52 -17.62 15.82 -15.25
N LEU A 53 -17.86 15.42 -14.01
CA LEU A 53 -17.84 14.03 -13.55
C LEU A 53 -18.77 13.15 -14.39
N SER A 54 -19.71 13.76 -15.12
CA SER A 54 -20.54 13.12 -16.14
C SER A 54 -19.77 12.68 -17.40
N THR A 55 -18.44 12.82 -17.46
CA THR A 55 -17.60 12.32 -18.56
C THR A 55 -16.61 11.24 -18.10
N ILE A 56 -16.47 11.01 -16.80
CA ILE A 56 -15.87 9.78 -16.24
C ILE A 56 -17.04 8.83 -16.09
N ASP A 57 -17.59 8.47 -17.25
CA ASP A 57 -18.90 7.87 -17.38
C ASP A 57 -18.96 6.47 -16.75
N GLN A 58 -20.20 6.03 -16.55
CA GLN A 58 -20.61 4.70 -16.12
C GLN A 58 -20.12 3.53 -17.02
N GLU A 59 -19.25 3.82 -18.00
CA GLU A 59 -18.77 2.92 -19.05
C GLU A 59 -17.39 2.28 -18.77
N ALA A 60 -16.61 2.76 -17.79
CA ALA A 60 -15.22 2.30 -17.56
C ALA A 60 -14.97 1.51 -16.25
N GLY A 61 -16.04 1.01 -15.61
CA GLY A 61 -15.94 0.16 -14.41
C GLY A 61 -15.54 0.87 -13.12
N TRP A 62 -15.64 2.20 -13.06
CA TRP A 62 -15.42 2.98 -11.84
C TRP A 62 -16.66 2.99 -10.95
N ILE A 63 -16.43 2.78 -9.66
CA ILE A 63 -17.45 2.69 -8.61
C ILE A 63 -17.29 3.89 -7.69
N ASN A 64 -18.40 4.58 -7.39
CA ASN A 64 -18.43 5.60 -6.35
C ASN A 64 -18.57 4.92 -4.99
N GLY A 65 -17.52 5.02 -4.19
CA GLY A 65 -17.39 4.47 -2.85
C GLY A 65 -17.57 5.50 -1.74
N LEU A 66 -17.85 4.96 -0.56
CA LEU A 66 -17.91 5.68 0.71
C LEU A 66 -16.85 5.11 1.64
N VAL A 67 -16.15 5.97 2.36
CA VAL A 67 -15.14 5.56 3.33
C VAL A 67 -15.51 6.02 4.70
N MET A 68 -15.44 5.09 5.64
CA MET A 68 -15.72 5.35 7.03
C MET A 68 -14.40 5.41 7.80
N LEU A 69 -14.15 6.53 8.46
CA LEU A 69 -12.98 6.72 9.29
C LEU A 69 -13.37 6.91 10.72
N ARG A 70 -12.58 6.35 11.62
CA ARG A 70 -12.74 6.57 13.05
C ARG A 70 -11.95 7.80 13.47
N LEU A 71 -12.58 8.66 14.26
CA LEU A 71 -11.98 9.84 14.84
C LEU A 71 -11.53 9.55 16.28
N PRO A 72 -10.40 10.12 16.72
CA PRO A 72 -10.01 10.10 18.12
C PRO A 72 -11.08 10.71 19.05
N ALA A 73 -11.09 10.29 20.31
CA ALA A 73 -12.02 10.82 21.30
C ALA A 73 -11.87 12.35 21.43
N LYS A 74 -13.00 13.08 21.37
CA LYS A 74 -13.02 14.55 21.44
C LYS A 74 -12.58 15.11 22.79
N CYS A 75 -12.75 14.35 23.87
CA CYS A 75 -12.34 14.74 25.22
C CYS A 75 -11.70 13.55 25.95
N PRO A 76 -10.56 13.75 26.65
CA PRO A 76 -9.94 12.70 27.47
C PRO A 76 -10.83 12.14 28.59
N SER A 77 -11.86 12.89 28.98
CA SER A 77 -12.83 12.50 30.01
C SER A 77 -13.93 11.55 29.50
N HIS A 78 -14.14 11.43 28.19
CA HIS A 78 -15.12 10.53 27.59
C HIS A 78 -14.40 9.31 27.00
N LYS A 79 -14.30 8.25 27.82
CA LYS A 79 -13.64 7.00 27.46
C LYS A 79 -14.60 6.11 26.68
N SER A 80 -14.33 5.90 25.39
CA SER A 80 -15.11 4.99 24.53
C SER A 80 -14.18 4.00 23.82
N PRO A 81 -14.57 2.72 23.65
CA PRO A 81 -13.83 1.77 22.81
C PRO A 81 -13.59 2.29 21.39
N GLU A 82 -12.46 1.92 20.76
CA GLU A 82 -12.19 2.27 19.35
C GLU A 82 -13.32 1.83 18.40
N SER A 83 -14.00 0.71 18.70
CA SER A 83 -15.17 0.25 17.95
C SER A 83 -16.37 1.19 17.99
N GLU A 84 -16.45 2.03 19.03
CA GLU A 84 -17.50 3.04 19.26
C GLU A 84 -17.01 4.47 18.96
N ALA A 85 -15.78 4.61 18.46
CA ALA A 85 -15.22 5.89 18.08
C ALA A 85 -16.11 6.60 17.04
N GLN A 86 -16.22 7.93 17.15
CA GLN A 86 -17.01 8.71 16.22
C GLN A 86 -16.52 8.48 14.79
N THR A 87 -17.40 8.04 13.90
CA THR A 87 -17.05 7.84 12.49
C THR A 87 -17.42 9.04 11.64
N ILE A 88 -16.54 9.44 10.74
CA ILE A 88 -16.87 10.33 9.62
C ILE A 88 -16.97 9.49 8.34
N THR A 89 -18.01 9.72 7.56
CA THR A 89 -18.17 9.13 6.24
C THR A 89 -17.80 10.16 5.19
N ILE A 90 -16.92 9.79 4.28
CA ILE A 90 -16.63 10.59 3.12
C ILE A 90 -17.01 9.83 1.86
N GLY A 91 -17.72 10.52 0.96
CA GLY A 91 -18.06 10.00 -0.35
C GLY A 91 -17.35 10.72 -1.48
N GLY A 92 -17.68 10.33 -2.70
CA GLY A 92 -17.07 10.87 -3.91
C GLY A 92 -15.70 10.27 -4.23
N ILE A 93 -15.40 9.11 -3.64
CA ILE A 93 -14.18 8.36 -3.92
C ILE A 93 -14.50 7.41 -5.06
N TYR A 94 -13.78 7.55 -6.16
CA TYR A 94 -13.94 6.67 -7.30
C TYR A 94 -12.85 5.61 -7.26
N TYR A 95 -13.24 4.35 -7.28
CA TYR A 95 -12.31 3.22 -7.31
C TYR A 95 -12.76 2.16 -8.31
N ARG A 96 -11.86 1.23 -8.63
CA ARG A 96 -12.17 0.03 -9.40
C ARG A 96 -11.85 -1.17 -8.53
N LYS A 97 -12.63 -2.26 -8.65
CA LYS A 97 -12.30 -3.50 -7.95
C LYS A 97 -10.98 -4.06 -8.47
N LEU A 98 -10.12 -4.50 -7.57
CA LEU A 98 -8.85 -5.10 -7.93
C LEU A 98 -9.06 -6.39 -8.74
N THR A 99 -10.09 -7.18 -8.40
CA THR A 99 -10.48 -8.39 -9.13
C THR A 99 -10.85 -8.08 -10.58
N ASP A 100 -11.64 -7.03 -10.84
CA ASP A 100 -11.99 -6.59 -12.20
C ASP A 100 -10.74 -6.18 -12.98
N ILE A 101 -9.80 -5.47 -12.34
CA ILE A 101 -8.54 -5.05 -12.96
C ILE A 101 -7.68 -6.28 -13.32
N ILE A 102 -7.56 -7.24 -12.40
CA ILE A 102 -6.83 -8.49 -12.64
C ILE A 102 -7.47 -9.26 -13.80
N CYS A 103 -8.79 -9.47 -13.79
CA CYS A 103 -9.47 -10.18 -14.87
C CYS A 103 -9.24 -9.47 -16.21
N THR A 104 -9.48 -8.15 -16.26
CA THR A 104 -9.30 -7.34 -17.48
C THR A 104 -7.86 -7.49 -18.03
N ALA A 105 -6.86 -7.33 -17.16
CA ALA A 105 -5.46 -7.37 -17.58
C ALA A 105 -5.01 -8.72 -18.13
N PHE A 106 -5.64 -9.83 -17.73
CA PHE A 106 -5.30 -11.18 -18.18
C PHE A 106 -6.16 -11.67 -19.35
N ILE A 107 -7.33 -11.06 -19.57
CA ILE A 107 -8.22 -11.30 -20.71
C ILE A 107 -7.82 -10.45 -21.93
N ASP A 108 -7.32 -9.24 -21.70
CA ASP A 108 -7.00 -8.30 -22.77
C ASP A 108 -5.92 -8.86 -23.71
N SER A 109 -6.04 -8.51 -25.01
CA SER A 109 -5.16 -9.03 -26.06
C SER A 109 -3.66 -8.99 -25.73
N PRO A 110 -3.07 -7.94 -25.12
CA PRO A 110 -1.65 -7.92 -24.75
C PRO A 110 -1.21 -9.06 -23.81
N ALA A 111 -2.14 -9.69 -23.08
CA ALA A 111 -1.86 -10.78 -22.15
C ALA A 111 -1.46 -12.09 -22.82
N HIS A 112 -1.59 -12.23 -24.15
CA HIS A 112 -1.05 -13.40 -24.88
C HIS A 112 0.48 -13.55 -24.73
N LYS A 113 1.18 -12.49 -24.29
CA LYS A 113 2.63 -12.49 -24.01
C LYS A 113 2.97 -12.59 -22.52
N PHE A 114 1.98 -12.83 -21.66
CA PHE A 114 2.22 -12.95 -20.23
C PHE A 114 2.97 -14.27 -19.94
N HIS A 115 3.88 -14.19 -18.98
CA HIS A 115 4.58 -15.35 -18.45
C HIS A 115 3.88 -15.79 -17.17
N TYR A 116 3.39 -17.03 -17.19
CA TYR A 116 2.69 -17.65 -16.07
C TYR A 116 3.61 -18.56 -15.25
N THR A 117 4.55 -19.22 -15.92
CA THR A 117 5.58 -20.06 -15.31
C THR A 117 6.88 -19.25 -15.19
N PRO A 118 7.35 -18.96 -13.96
CA PRO A 118 8.61 -18.28 -13.76
C PRO A 118 9.80 -19.21 -14.00
N PHE A 119 10.98 -18.63 -14.22
CA PHE A 119 12.20 -19.40 -14.45
C PHE A 119 13.45 -18.65 -14.02
N HIS A 120 14.49 -19.40 -13.66
CA HIS A 120 15.83 -18.86 -13.48
C HIS A 120 16.48 -18.60 -14.85
N LEU A 121 16.91 -17.36 -15.09
CA LEU A 121 17.63 -17.00 -16.31
C LEU A 121 19.14 -16.95 -16.04
N PHE A 122 19.94 -17.64 -16.85
CA PHE A 122 21.40 -17.65 -16.75
C PHE A 122 22.05 -17.19 -18.05
N ARG A 123 23.18 -16.49 -17.93
CA ARG A 123 24.03 -16.11 -19.07
C ARG A 123 25.41 -16.70 -18.93
N LYS A 124 25.90 -17.32 -20.01
CA LYS A 124 27.30 -17.68 -20.19
C LYS A 124 28.00 -16.62 -21.04
N LEU A 125 29.18 -16.18 -20.64
CA LEU A 125 30.00 -15.20 -21.39
C LEU A 125 30.85 -15.89 -22.46
N SER A 126 31.22 -17.14 -22.22
CA SER A 126 31.84 -18.05 -23.18
C SER A 126 31.33 -19.48 -22.95
N PRO A 127 31.48 -20.41 -23.91
CA PRO A 127 31.01 -21.79 -23.75
C PRO A 127 31.55 -22.47 -22.48
N ASN A 128 32.77 -22.12 -22.08
CA ASN A 128 33.48 -22.68 -20.93
C ASN A 128 33.33 -21.85 -19.64
N SER A 129 32.66 -20.70 -19.68
CA SER A 129 32.45 -19.89 -18.46
C SER A 129 31.32 -20.46 -17.60
N GLU A 130 31.47 -20.36 -16.29
CA GLU A 130 30.40 -20.59 -15.32
C GLU A 130 29.16 -19.74 -15.66
N PRO A 131 27.95 -20.33 -15.71
CA PRO A 131 26.72 -19.58 -15.91
C PRO A 131 26.50 -18.59 -14.76
N LYS A 132 26.25 -17.33 -15.10
CA LYS A 132 25.90 -16.29 -14.12
C LYS A 132 24.40 -16.05 -14.13
N ARG A 133 23.80 -15.98 -12.94
CA ARG A 133 22.36 -15.64 -12.77
C ARG A 133 22.10 -14.23 -13.29
N VAL A 134 20.99 -14.09 -14.01
CA VAL A 134 20.53 -12.83 -14.60
C VAL A 134 19.12 -12.54 -14.10
N TYR A 135 18.92 -11.31 -13.62
CA TYR A 135 17.62 -10.77 -13.23
C TYR A 135 17.22 -9.69 -14.22
N MET A 136 16.19 -9.96 -15.02
CA MET A 136 15.75 -9.07 -16.10
C MET A 136 14.28 -8.68 -15.97
N GLU A 137 13.42 -9.57 -15.50
CA GLU A 137 11.97 -9.42 -15.48
C GLU A 137 11.45 -9.92 -14.14
N LEU A 138 10.25 -9.51 -13.71
CA LEU A 138 9.78 -9.93 -12.39
C LEU A 138 9.56 -11.46 -12.34
N TYR A 139 9.08 -12.08 -13.41
CA TYR A 139 8.91 -13.54 -13.51
C TYR A 139 10.22 -14.34 -13.54
N ASN A 140 11.39 -13.70 -13.54
CA ASN A 140 12.69 -14.37 -13.29
C ASN A 140 13.36 -13.93 -11.98
N SER A 141 12.64 -13.19 -11.14
CA SER A 141 13.06 -12.83 -9.79
C SER A 141 12.75 -13.93 -8.79
N ASP A 142 13.54 -13.99 -7.72
CA ASP A 142 13.34 -14.97 -6.65
C ASP A 142 12.01 -14.75 -5.92
N ALA A 143 11.51 -13.50 -5.87
CA ALA A 143 10.21 -13.18 -5.29
C ALA A 143 9.04 -13.87 -6.04
N PHE A 144 9.04 -13.81 -7.38
CA PHE A 144 8.01 -14.48 -8.17
C PHE A 144 8.15 -16.00 -8.05
N LEU A 145 9.37 -16.53 -8.16
CA LEU A 145 9.65 -17.97 -8.03
C LEU A 145 9.17 -18.53 -6.70
N LYS A 146 9.45 -17.84 -5.58
CA LYS A 146 9.01 -18.20 -4.24
C LYS A 146 7.48 -18.29 -4.13
N GLU A 147 6.76 -17.28 -4.62
CA GLU A 147 5.29 -17.30 -4.59
C GLU A 147 4.71 -18.36 -5.52
N HIS A 148 5.31 -18.58 -6.69
CA HIS A 148 4.90 -19.66 -7.58
C HIS A 148 5.11 -21.04 -6.94
N GLU A 149 6.25 -21.30 -6.33
CA GLU A 149 6.49 -22.55 -5.61
C GLU A 149 5.55 -22.73 -4.41
N LYS A 150 5.31 -21.66 -3.64
CA LYS A 150 4.34 -21.66 -2.53
C LYS A 150 2.97 -22.05 -3.04
N LEU A 151 2.56 -21.52 -4.20
CA LEU A 151 1.29 -21.84 -4.84
C LEU A 151 1.22 -23.30 -5.31
N GLN A 152 2.26 -23.80 -6.00
CA GLN A 152 2.25 -25.18 -6.50
C GLN A 152 2.24 -26.23 -5.38
N LYS A 153 2.82 -25.93 -4.21
CA LYS A 153 2.86 -26.82 -3.03
C LYS A 153 1.51 -26.93 -2.31
N GLN A 154 0.53 -26.08 -2.60
CA GLN A 154 -0.79 -26.16 -1.96
C GLN A 154 -1.52 -27.44 -2.37
N THR A 155 -2.37 -27.97 -1.48
CA THR A 155 -3.17 -29.15 -1.79
C THR A 155 -4.28 -28.77 -2.76
N HIS A 156 -4.18 -29.30 -3.99
CA HIS A 156 -5.18 -29.09 -5.02
C HIS A 156 -6.39 -29.99 -4.77
N GLU A 157 -7.60 -29.48 -5.03
CA GLU A 157 -8.76 -30.36 -5.13
C GLU A 157 -8.52 -31.36 -6.28
N PRO A 158 -8.67 -32.68 -6.06
CA PRO A 158 -8.37 -33.70 -7.08
C PRO A 158 -9.15 -33.55 -8.39
N SER A 159 -10.27 -32.82 -8.35
CA SER A 159 -11.15 -32.49 -9.47
C SER A 159 -10.66 -31.31 -10.31
N CYS A 160 -9.81 -30.42 -9.77
CA CYS A 160 -9.37 -29.21 -10.44
C CYS A 160 -8.16 -29.50 -11.34
N LYS A 161 -8.35 -29.39 -12.66
CA LYS A 161 -7.30 -29.60 -13.68
C LYS A 161 -6.67 -28.29 -14.18
N LEU A 162 -7.05 -27.15 -13.59
CA LEU A 162 -6.60 -25.85 -14.05
C LEU A 162 -5.17 -25.57 -13.62
N ASN A 163 -4.43 -24.85 -14.46
CA ASN A 163 -3.11 -24.37 -14.11
C ASN A 163 -3.24 -23.22 -13.10
N TRP A 164 -2.60 -23.38 -11.94
CA TRP A 164 -2.54 -22.33 -10.93
C TRP A 164 -1.35 -21.41 -11.23
N SER A 165 -1.66 -20.13 -11.41
CA SER A 165 -0.69 -19.14 -11.87
C SER A 165 -0.70 -17.92 -10.96
N VAL A 166 0.47 -17.35 -10.74
CA VAL A 166 0.60 -16.10 -9.98
C VAL A 166 0.19 -14.93 -10.87
N ALA A 167 -0.75 -14.11 -10.40
CA ALA A 167 -1.01 -12.79 -10.92
C ALA A 167 -0.16 -11.78 -10.15
N ALA A 168 1.06 -11.52 -10.65
CA ALA A 168 2.06 -10.74 -9.95
C ALA A 168 1.78 -9.25 -10.02
N MET A 169 1.19 -8.69 -8.97
CA MET A 169 0.89 -7.27 -8.84
C MET A 169 2.13 -6.49 -8.41
N MET A 170 2.43 -5.44 -9.16
CA MET A 170 3.44 -4.45 -8.85
C MET A 170 2.75 -3.10 -8.64
N LEU A 171 2.95 -2.49 -7.49
CA LEU A 171 2.31 -1.23 -7.10
C LEU A 171 3.30 -0.08 -7.14
N TRP A 172 2.84 1.09 -7.59
CA TRP A 172 3.56 2.35 -7.48
C TRP A 172 2.66 3.41 -6.89
N SER A 173 3.21 4.23 -6.00
CA SER A 173 2.61 5.49 -5.55
C SER A 173 3.60 6.61 -5.83
N ASN A 174 3.11 7.74 -6.32
CA ASN A 174 3.92 8.95 -6.47
C ASN A 174 3.06 10.19 -6.23
N SER A 175 3.60 11.17 -5.49
CA SER A 175 2.97 12.48 -5.38
C SER A 175 2.96 13.15 -6.75
N THR A 176 1.77 13.49 -7.25
CA THR A 176 1.61 14.22 -8.50
C THR A 176 1.06 15.60 -8.18
N HIS A 177 1.87 16.66 -8.37
CA HIS A 177 1.39 18.04 -8.32
C HIS A 177 0.39 18.27 -9.47
N LEU A 178 -0.86 18.62 -9.14
CA LEU A 178 -1.96 18.71 -10.09
C LEU A 178 -2.09 20.08 -10.77
N ALA A 179 -1.39 21.10 -10.28
CA ALA A 179 -1.43 22.45 -10.85
C ALA A 179 -0.06 23.13 -10.73
N SER A 180 0.35 23.86 -11.77
CA SER A 180 1.58 24.66 -11.79
C SER A 180 1.54 25.83 -10.80
N PHE A 181 0.35 26.23 -10.36
CA PHE A 181 0.12 27.25 -9.33
C PHE A 181 -0.94 26.73 -8.36
N GLY A 182 -0.48 25.99 -7.34
CA GLY A 182 -1.31 25.47 -6.25
C GLY A 182 -0.60 24.35 -5.48
N ASN A 183 -0.85 24.24 -4.17
CA ASN A 183 -0.26 23.22 -3.30
C ASN A 183 -1.02 21.87 -3.34
N THR A 184 -1.68 21.57 -4.46
CA THR A 184 -2.57 20.39 -4.58
C THR A 184 -1.84 19.22 -5.19
N SER A 185 -1.67 18.15 -4.40
CA SER A 185 -1.05 16.89 -4.82
C SER A 185 -2.08 15.76 -4.86
N LEU A 186 -2.01 14.90 -5.88
CA LEU A 186 -2.70 13.61 -5.98
C LEU A 186 -1.71 12.49 -5.67
N TRP A 187 -2.20 11.39 -5.11
CA TRP A 187 -1.44 10.15 -4.92
C TRP A 187 -2.12 9.02 -5.69
N PRO A 188 -1.99 8.96 -7.02
CA PRO A 188 -2.54 7.87 -7.79
C PRO A 188 -1.69 6.62 -7.51
N ILE A 189 -2.36 5.51 -7.21
CA ILE A 189 -1.70 4.21 -7.16
C ILE A 189 -1.81 3.59 -8.54
N TYR A 190 -0.69 3.10 -9.06
CA TYR A 190 -0.61 2.39 -10.34
C TYR A 190 -0.32 0.93 -10.06
N CYS A 191 -1.08 0.05 -10.69
CA CYS A 191 -0.82 -1.39 -10.71
C CYS A 191 -0.34 -1.80 -12.08
N TYR A 192 0.79 -2.50 -12.14
CA TYR A 192 1.24 -3.25 -13.32
C TYR A 192 1.33 -4.73 -12.96
N PHE A 193 1.32 -5.58 -14.00
CA PHE A 193 1.51 -7.01 -13.83
C PHE A 193 2.91 -7.43 -14.23
N GLY A 194 3.63 -8.05 -13.29
CA GLY A 194 4.97 -8.57 -13.48
C GLY A 194 5.05 -9.83 -14.33
N ASN A 195 3.90 -10.38 -14.73
CA ASN A 195 3.78 -11.40 -15.78
C ASN A 195 4.12 -10.83 -17.17
N GLN A 196 4.04 -9.51 -17.33
CA GLN A 196 4.30 -8.83 -18.60
C GLN A 196 5.76 -8.36 -18.68
N LEU A 197 6.32 -8.39 -19.88
CA LEU A 197 7.65 -7.86 -20.20
C LEU A 197 7.75 -6.36 -19.90
N LYS A 198 8.86 -5.92 -19.28
CA LYS A 198 9.17 -4.49 -19.05
C LYS A 198 9.05 -3.62 -20.29
N TYR A 199 9.49 -4.13 -21.45
CA TYR A 199 9.40 -3.38 -22.71
C TYR A 199 7.95 -3.08 -23.12
N SER A 200 6.98 -3.87 -22.65
CA SER A 200 5.57 -3.58 -22.87
C SER A 200 5.06 -2.52 -21.90
N HIS A 201 5.58 -2.47 -20.66
CA HIS A 201 5.24 -1.43 -19.68
C HIS A 201 5.67 -0.03 -20.12
N THR A 202 6.77 0.08 -20.87
CA THR A 202 7.29 1.38 -21.35
C THR A 202 6.56 1.92 -22.57
N LYS A 203 5.71 1.11 -23.22
CA LYS A 203 4.90 1.54 -24.35
C LYS A 203 3.54 2.03 -23.87
N LEU A 204 3.36 3.35 -23.88
CA LEU A 204 2.08 4.00 -23.50
C LEU A 204 0.88 3.45 -24.27
N SER A 205 1.06 3.08 -25.54
CA SER A 205 0.02 2.47 -26.38
C SER A 205 -0.49 1.10 -25.91
N ASN A 206 0.22 0.46 -24.97
CA ASN A 206 -0.16 -0.84 -24.44
C ASN A 206 -1.05 -0.72 -23.19
N TYR A 207 -1.25 0.49 -22.65
CA TYR A 207 -2.12 0.75 -21.50
C TYR A 207 -1.90 -0.19 -20.29
N ALA A 208 -0.65 -0.64 -20.09
CA ALA A 208 -0.29 -1.62 -19.04
C ALA A 208 -0.37 -1.08 -17.61
N ALA A 209 -0.57 0.23 -17.46
CA ALA A 209 -0.67 0.91 -16.18
C ALA A 209 -2.14 1.02 -15.77
N HIS A 210 -2.54 0.29 -14.73
CA HIS A 210 -3.90 0.37 -14.20
C HIS A 210 -3.95 1.36 -13.04
N HIS A 211 -4.70 2.45 -13.21
CA HIS A 211 -4.97 3.38 -12.12
C HIS A 211 -5.93 2.74 -11.11
N ILE A 212 -5.55 2.74 -9.84
CA ILE A 212 -6.31 2.12 -8.76
C ILE A 212 -6.43 3.05 -7.55
N VAL A 213 -7.48 2.84 -6.77
CA VAL A 213 -7.44 3.09 -5.33
C VAL A 213 -7.29 1.72 -4.70
N LEU A 214 -6.24 1.53 -3.91
CA LEU A 214 -5.98 0.23 -3.30
C LEU A 214 -7.01 -0.02 -2.21
N ILE A 215 -7.95 -0.93 -2.46
CA ILE A 215 -9.00 -1.32 -1.52
C ILE A 215 -8.95 -2.84 -1.40
N LEU A 216 -8.76 -3.34 -0.18
CA LEU A 216 -8.70 -4.77 0.12
C LEU A 216 -10.10 -5.27 0.48
N ASP A 217 -11.03 -5.17 -0.48
CA ASP A 217 -12.41 -5.59 -0.25
C ASP A 217 -12.54 -7.12 -0.08
N ASN A 218 -13.69 -7.58 0.41
CA ASN A 218 -13.93 -9.00 0.66
C ASN A 218 -13.78 -9.86 -0.60
N GLU A 219 -14.07 -9.30 -1.77
CA GLU A 219 -13.94 -10.00 -3.05
C GLU A 219 -12.46 -10.22 -3.38
N PHE A 220 -11.63 -9.18 -3.28
CA PHE A 220 -10.20 -9.28 -3.43
C PHE A 220 -9.59 -10.23 -2.41
N LEU A 221 -9.97 -10.15 -1.12
CA LEU A 221 -9.44 -11.05 -0.09
C LEU A 221 -9.82 -12.51 -0.35
N HIS A 222 -11.05 -12.77 -0.81
CA HIS A 222 -11.47 -14.09 -1.24
C HIS A 222 -10.61 -14.57 -2.41
N SER A 223 -10.44 -13.74 -3.44
CA SER A 223 -9.61 -14.05 -4.61
C SER A 223 -8.12 -14.21 -4.28
N TYR A 224 -7.60 -13.46 -3.32
CA TYR A 224 -6.21 -13.57 -2.85
C TYR A 224 -5.96 -14.93 -2.21
N LYS A 225 -6.92 -15.43 -1.44
CA LYS A 225 -6.83 -16.73 -0.76
C LYS A 225 -7.14 -17.91 -1.67
N HIS A 226 -8.16 -17.78 -2.52
CA HIS A 226 -8.75 -18.89 -3.25
C HIS A 226 -8.42 -18.88 -4.74
N GLY A 227 -7.91 -17.78 -5.29
CA GLY A 227 -7.70 -17.60 -6.71
C GLY A 227 -8.94 -17.09 -7.45
N ILE A 228 -8.75 -16.83 -8.74
CA ILE A 228 -9.77 -16.39 -9.70
C ILE A 228 -9.64 -17.25 -10.94
N VAL A 229 -10.72 -17.88 -11.40
CA VAL A 229 -10.72 -18.60 -12.68
C VAL A 229 -10.92 -17.60 -13.81
N VAL A 230 -9.98 -17.54 -14.74
CA VAL A 230 -9.99 -16.61 -15.87
C VAL A 230 -9.62 -17.34 -17.16
N ASN A 231 -10.41 -17.10 -18.21
CA ASN A 231 -10.05 -17.46 -19.58
C ASN A 231 -9.08 -16.41 -20.12
N CYS A 232 -7.79 -16.70 -20.01
CA CYS A 232 -6.73 -15.76 -20.35
C CYS A 232 -6.60 -15.58 -21.88
N ALA A 233 -5.99 -14.47 -22.30
CA ALA A 233 -5.79 -14.13 -23.70
C ALA A 233 -4.90 -15.11 -24.48
N ASP A 234 -4.19 -16.00 -23.79
CA ASP A 234 -3.40 -17.10 -24.39
C ASP A 234 -4.28 -18.30 -24.78
N GLY A 235 -5.59 -18.24 -24.54
CA GLY A 235 -6.57 -19.28 -24.85
C GLY A 235 -6.68 -20.36 -23.77
N ASN A 236 -5.97 -20.22 -22.65
CA ASN A 236 -6.01 -21.18 -21.55
C ASN A 236 -6.88 -20.67 -20.40
N GLU A 237 -7.66 -21.56 -19.81
CA GLU A 237 -8.31 -21.29 -18.52
C GLU A 237 -7.27 -21.45 -17.41
N GLN A 238 -7.08 -20.39 -16.62
CA GLN A 238 -6.10 -20.35 -15.55
C GLN A 238 -6.75 -19.98 -14.23
N HIS A 239 -6.21 -20.55 -13.16
CA HIS A 239 -6.57 -20.21 -11.80
C HIS A 239 -5.55 -19.20 -11.26
N LEU A 240 -5.87 -17.91 -11.39
CA LEU A 240 -4.99 -16.80 -11.07
C LEU A 240 -5.02 -16.48 -9.58
N HIS A 241 -3.86 -16.49 -8.93
CA HIS A 241 -3.69 -16.09 -7.54
C HIS A 241 -3.02 -14.71 -7.47
N PRO A 242 -3.74 -13.66 -7.02
CA PRO A 242 -3.17 -12.33 -6.86
C PRO A 242 -2.02 -12.33 -5.84
N CYS A 243 -0.86 -11.81 -6.22
CA CYS A 243 0.28 -11.67 -5.33
C CYS A 243 0.90 -10.28 -5.46
N ILE A 244 0.89 -9.49 -4.40
CA ILE A 244 1.60 -8.20 -4.35
C ILE A 244 3.09 -8.50 -4.15
N LEU A 245 3.92 -8.28 -5.16
CA LEU A 245 5.35 -8.59 -5.09
C LEU A 245 6.23 -7.36 -4.85
N THR A 246 5.76 -6.18 -5.27
CA THR A 246 6.51 -4.94 -5.09
C THR A 246 5.57 -3.76 -4.84
N TYR A 247 5.95 -2.84 -3.98
CA TYR A 247 5.33 -1.53 -3.80
C TYR A 247 6.41 -0.45 -3.80
N LEU A 248 6.55 0.23 -4.93
CA LEU A 248 7.43 1.39 -5.07
C LEU A 248 6.73 2.67 -4.61
N ALA A 249 7.35 3.36 -3.67
CA ALA A 249 6.99 4.71 -3.28
C ALA A 249 8.25 5.43 -2.79
N ASP A 250 8.18 6.75 -2.66
CA ASP A 250 9.20 7.54 -1.98
C ASP A 250 9.15 7.37 -0.46
N TYR A 251 10.14 7.94 0.23
CA TYR A 251 10.37 7.65 1.64
C TYR A 251 9.20 8.05 2.55
N PRO A 252 8.65 9.28 2.48
CA PRO A 252 7.50 9.65 3.30
C PRO A 252 6.29 8.72 3.13
N GLU A 253 6.11 8.15 1.95
CA GLU A 253 4.97 7.34 1.53
C GLU A 253 5.16 5.92 2.00
N LYS A 254 6.39 5.38 1.85
CA LYS A 254 6.78 4.13 2.48
C LYS A 254 6.55 4.18 3.98
N VAL A 255 6.92 5.28 4.63
CA VAL A 255 6.69 5.49 6.08
C VAL A 255 5.20 5.42 6.43
N LEU A 256 4.33 6.04 5.62
CA LEU A 256 2.88 5.95 5.81
C LEU A 256 2.34 4.54 5.57
N LEU A 257 2.77 3.89 4.48
CA LEU A 257 2.35 2.54 4.09
C LEU A 257 2.83 1.47 5.06
N SER A 258 4.02 1.64 5.66
CA SER A 258 4.59 0.74 6.65
C SER A 258 4.17 1.08 8.08
N THR A 259 3.42 2.17 8.29
CA THR A 259 2.95 2.63 9.60
C THR A 259 4.11 2.81 10.61
N ILE A 260 5.16 3.50 10.18
CA ILE A 260 6.27 3.94 11.05
C ILE A 260 6.33 5.47 11.14
N GLN A 261 7.14 5.99 12.06
CA GLN A 261 7.35 7.41 12.27
C GLN A 261 8.37 7.94 11.27
N TYR A 262 8.04 9.06 10.63
CA TYR A 262 8.94 9.77 9.73
C TYR A 262 10.24 10.16 10.45
N LEU A 263 11.38 9.70 9.94
CA LEU A 263 12.70 9.91 10.54
C LEU A 263 12.78 9.56 12.05
N GLY A 264 12.04 8.51 12.46
CA GLY A 264 12.04 7.96 13.82
C GLY A 264 13.37 7.32 14.25
N GLN A 265 13.36 6.59 15.37
CA GLN A 265 14.57 5.92 15.88
C GLN A 265 15.12 4.88 14.90
N CYS A 266 14.24 4.02 14.38
CA CYS A 266 14.49 3.13 13.25
C CYS A 266 13.77 3.68 12.02
N PRO A 267 14.42 4.48 11.15
CA PRO A 267 13.71 5.18 10.08
C PRO A 267 13.42 4.28 8.85
N CYS A 268 14.06 3.12 8.74
CA CYS A 268 13.91 2.22 7.58
C CYS A 268 12.69 1.32 7.70
N PRO A 269 11.84 1.18 6.66
CA PRO A 269 10.71 0.25 6.69
C PRO A 269 11.10 -1.24 6.66
N HIS A 270 12.36 -1.59 6.39
CA HIS A 270 12.80 -3.00 6.32
C HIS A 270 13.61 -3.45 7.52
N CYS A 271 14.25 -2.55 8.26
CA CYS A 271 15.17 -2.92 9.33
C CYS A 271 15.06 -2.01 10.55
N PHE A 272 15.58 -2.51 11.67
CA PHE A 272 15.63 -1.80 12.94
C PHE A 272 16.96 -1.05 13.15
N ILE A 273 17.69 -0.73 12.08
CA ILE A 273 18.90 0.11 12.16
C ILE A 273 18.53 1.46 12.76
N LEU A 274 19.26 1.87 13.81
CA LEU A 274 19.00 3.14 14.46
C LEU A 274 19.50 4.30 13.60
N LYS A 275 18.83 5.44 13.71
CA LYS A 275 19.12 6.63 12.91
C LYS A 275 20.57 7.12 13.03
N TRP A 276 21.17 6.95 14.20
CA TRP A 276 22.57 7.32 14.46
C TRP A 276 23.58 6.26 14.01
N GLU A 277 23.13 5.06 13.59
CA GLU A 277 23.98 3.98 13.05
C GLU A 277 24.01 3.99 11.50
N ILE A 278 23.24 4.85 10.85
CA ILE A 278 23.10 4.90 9.38
C ILE A 278 24.42 5.28 8.70
N ASP A 279 25.25 6.09 9.35
CA ASP A 279 26.58 6.45 8.86
C ASP A 279 27.54 5.24 8.79
N GLY A 280 27.20 4.15 9.49
CA GLY A 280 27.88 2.86 9.44
C GLY A 280 27.50 1.97 8.25
N ILE A 281 26.72 2.46 7.28
CA ILE A 281 26.35 1.68 6.09
C ILE A 281 27.60 1.18 5.34
N SER A 282 27.53 -0.02 4.77
CA SER A 282 28.65 -0.69 4.09
C SER A 282 29.82 -1.11 4.99
N THR A 283 29.65 -1.10 6.32
CA THR A 283 30.61 -1.68 7.26
C THR A 283 30.29 -3.14 7.60
N GLU A 284 31.20 -3.88 8.23
CA GLU A 284 30.89 -5.22 8.76
C GLU A 284 29.78 -5.20 9.82
N SER A 285 29.61 -4.08 10.52
CA SER A 285 28.51 -3.88 11.46
C SER A 285 27.18 -3.83 10.73
N ASP A 286 27.11 -3.10 9.61
CA ASP A 286 25.93 -3.01 8.76
C ASP A 286 25.52 -4.39 8.22
N VAL A 287 26.46 -5.21 7.75
CA VAL A 287 26.16 -6.58 7.29
C VAL A 287 25.47 -7.41 8.39
N LYS A 288 25.89 -7.27 9.64
CA LYS A 288 25.25 -7.95 10.78
C LYS A 288 23.88 -7.35 11.08
N GLN A 289 23.75 -6.03 11.03
CA GLN A 289 22.51 -5.31 11.33
C GLN A 289 21.42 -5.48 10.25
N GLN A 290 21.78 -5.74 9.00
CA GLN A 290 20.83 -6.04 7.92
C GLN A 290 19.99 -7.30 8.18
N THR A 291 20.44 -8.18 9.09
CA THR A 291 19.65 -9.34 9.53
C THR A 291 18.54 -8.98 10.53
N ASN A 292 18.61 -7.79 11.13
CA ASN A 292 17.62 -7.30 12.08
C ASN A 292 16.48 -6.57 11.35
N THR A 293 15.64 -7.35 10.68
CA THR A 293 14.58 -6.85 9.81
C THR A 293 13.29 -6.55 10.59
N GLN A 294 12.53 -5.56 10.12
CA GLN A 294 11.14 -5.40 10.54
C GLN A 294 10.33 -6.56 9.97
N THR A 295 9.48 -7.15 10.80
CA THR A 295 8.62 -8.27 10.43
C THR A 295 7.23 -8.01 10.97
N ASP A 296 6.21 -8.24 10.16
CA ASP A 296 4.85 -8.21 10.62
C ASP A 296 4.53 -9.47 11.41
N THR A 297 4.13 -9.28 12.66
CA THR A 297 3.90 -10.38 13.60
C THR A 297 2.65 -10.12 14.42
N PRO A 298 1.99 -11.18 14.93
CA PRO A 298 0.89 -11.01 15.87
C PRO A 298 1.29 -10.21 17.12
N SER A 299 2.56 -10.28 17.53
CA SER A 299 3.11 -9.47 18.63
C SER A 299 3.13 -7.98 18.30
N ARG A 300 3.51 -7.62 17.07
CA ARG A 300 3.44 -6.25 16.55
C ARG A 300 1.99 -5.75 16.56
N GLN A 301 1.04 -6.54 16.05
CA GLN A 301 -0.39 -6.18 16.05
C GLN A 301 -0.91 -5.89 17.47
N LYS A 302 -0.62 -6.78 18.43
CA LYS A 302 -0.99 -6.57 19.84
C LYS A 302 -0.38 -5.31 20.45
N LEU A 303 0.84 -4.95 20.05
CA LEU A 303 1.50 -3.72 20.48
C LEU A 303 0.77 -2.48 19.96
N ILE A 304 0.40 -2.48 18.67
CA ILE A 304 -0.38 -1.42 18.04
C ILE A 304 -1.78 -1.33 18.66
N GLU A 305 -2.47 -2.44 18.85
CA GLU A 305 -3.78 -2.49 19.52
C GLU A 305 -3.73 -1.89 20.93
N ARG A 306 -2.68 -2.20 21.69
CA ARG A 306 -2.47 -1.63 23.02
C ARG A 306 -2.26 -0.12 22.92
N ALA A 307 -1.41 0.35 22.01
CA ALA A 307 -1.17 1.78 21.82
C ALA A 307 -2.44 2.54 21.39
N CYS A 308 -3.18 1.99 20.43
CA CYS A 308 -4.48 2.51 19.99
C CYS A 308 -5.47 2.55 21.16
N ARG A 309 -5.53 1.51 21.99
CA ARG A 309 -6.42 1.49 23.17
C ARG A 309 -6.13 2.64 24.14
N GLU A 310 -4.86 2.97 24.37
CA GLU A 310 -4.51 4.10 25.23
C GLU A 310 -4.92 5.44 24.61
N VAL A 311 -4.68 5.62 23.31
CA VAL A 311 -5.02 6.86 22.59
C VAL A 311 -6.54 7.03 22.50
N TYR A 312 -7.26 6.03 22.02
CA TYR A 312 -8.69 6.10 21.74
C TYR A 312 -9.55 5.88 23.00
N ASN A 313 -9.26 4.87 23.82
CA ASN A 313 -10.13 4.51 24.94
C ASN A 313 -9.78 5.27 26.23
N GLN A 314 -8.49 5.53 26.48
CA GLN A 314 -8.06 6.24 27.70
C GLN A 314 -7.86 7.74 27.46
N GLY A 315 -7.97 8.21 26.22
CA GLY A 315 -7.82 9.62 25.87
C GLY A 315 -6.39 10.15 26.03
N GLN A 316 -5.39 9.26 26.02
CA GLN A 316 -3.99 9.65 26.07
C GLN A 316 -3.60 10.41 24.81
N GLN A 317 -2.73 11.41 24.95
CA GLN A 317 -2.14 12.07 23.79
C GLN A 317 -1.20 11.08 23.06
N ILE A 318 -1.12 11.21 21.73
CA ILE A 318 -0.26 10.35 20.88
C ILE A 318 1.22 10.47 21.30
N ASN A 319 1.65 11.65 21.73
CA ASN A 319 2.99 11.93 22.25
C ASN A 319 3.10 11.77 23.78
N SER A 320 2.14 11.09 24.43
CA SER A 320 2.27 10.79 25.85
C SER A 320 3.49 9.90 26.10
N THR A 321 4.12 10.07 27.28
CA THR A 321 5.30 9.27 27.67
C THR A 321 5.02 7.78 27.60
N TYR A 322 3.78 7.34 27.90
CA TYR A 322 3.40 5.95 27.79
C TYR A 322 3.44 5.45 26.34
N VAL A 323 2.79 6.15 25.41
CA VAL A 323 2.72 5.74 24.00
C VAL A 323 4.10 5.83 23.34
N GLU A 324 4.90 6.84 23.68
CA GLU A 324 6.29 6.95 23.21
C GLU A 324 7.13 5.77 23.71
N ASN A 325 7.09 5.43 25.00
CA ASN A 325 7.87 4.30 25.53
C ASN A 325 7.47 2.96 24.89
N LEU A 326 6.23 2.84 24.42
CA LEU A 326 5.71 1.62 23.81
C LEU A 326 6.17 1.44 22.36
N LEU A 327 6.20 2.51 21.56
CA LEU A 327 6.36 2.40 20.10
C LEU A 327 7.64 3.02 19.54
N LYS A 328 8.23 3.99 20.25
CA LYS A 328 9.44 4.71 19.80
C LYS A 328 10.65 3.80 19.55
N PRO A 329 10.91 2.73 20.34
CA PRO A 329 12.04 1.82 20.10
C PRO A 329 12.04 1.17 18.71
N THR A 330 10.88 1.01 18.08
CA THR A 330 10.70 0.42 16.76
C THR A 330 10.19 1.42 15.72
N SER A 331 10.14 2.71 16.07
CA SER A 331 9.49 3.77 15.29
C SER A 331 8.04 3.51 14.91
N MET A 332 7.33 2.57 15.52
CA MET A 332 5.94 2.30 15.15
C MET A 332 5.05 3.50 15.51
N VAL A 333 3.90 3.63 14.84
CA VAL A 333 2.87 4.61 15.20
C VAL A 333 1.58 3.89 15.61
N PRO A 334 0.72 4.49 16.46
CA PRO A 334 -0.53 3.87 16.89
C PRO A 334 -1.58 3.91 15.76
N THR A 335 -1.31 3.18 14.68
CA THR A 335 -2.16 3.09 13.49
C THR A 335 -2.20 1.65 13.01
N HIS A 336 -3.40 1.11 12.89
CA HIS A 336 -3.63 -0.21 12.30
C HIS A 336 -3.31 -0.21 10.80
N ASN A 337 -2.65 -1.26 10.33
CA ASN A 337 -2.25 -1.41 8.94
C ASN A 337 -3.14 -2.44 8.24
N ALA A 338 -3.79 -2.07 7.13
CA ALA A 338 -4.73 -2.96 6.45
C ALA A 338 -4.07 -4.22 5.88
N PHE A 339 -2.81 -4.15 5.41
CA PHE A 339 -2.09 -5.34 4.96
C PHE A 339 -1.86 -6.30 6.12
N SER A 340 -1.46 -5.77 7.27
CA SER A 340 -1.26 -6.56 8.49
C SER A 340 -2.56 -7.23 8.94
N GLU A 341 -3.66 -6.46 9.03
CA GLU A 341 -4.93 -6.98 9.51
C GLU A 341 -5.54 -8.06 8.60
N HIS A 342 -5.36 -7.93 7.28
CA HIS A 342 -6.10 -8.75 6.32
C HIS A 342 -5.26 -9.81 5.60
N LEU A 343 -3.94 -9.63 5.50
CA LEU A 343 -3.08 -10.50 4.69
C LEU A 343 -1.99 -11.22 5.51
N LEU A 344 -1.73 -10.84 6.78
CA LEU A 344 -0.74 -11.52 7.63
C LEU A 344 -1.05 -13.02 7.77
N ASP A 345 -2.31 -13.37 8.02
CA ASP A 345 -2.76 -14.77 8.13
C ASP A 345 -2.66 -15.56 6.81
N LEU A 346 -2.53 -14.87 5.68
CA LEU A 346 -2.30 -15.45 4.36
C LEU A 346 -0.78 -15.54 4.02
N GLY A 347 0.07 -15.16 4.98
CA GLY A 347 1.52 -15.18 4.86
C GLY A 347 2.09 -14.05 4.01
N PHE A 348 1.45 -12.89 4.00
CA PHE A 348 1.95 -11.68 3.33
C PHE A 348 2.78 -10.83 4.30
N GLU A 349 4.09 -10.72 4.04
CA GLU A 349 4.99 -9.84 4.78
C GLU A 349 5.09 -8.49 4.07
N PHE A 350 4.36 -7.49 4.55
CA PHE A 350 4.28 -6.20 3.86
C PHE A 350 5.57 -5.37 3.96
N HIS A 351 6.47 -5.63 4.91
CA HIS A 351 7.76 -4.91 4.95
C HIS A 351 8.66 -5.31 3.78
N GLU A 352 8.54 -6.55 3.27
CA GLU A 352 9.37 -7.07 2.17
C GLU A 352 9.01 -6.46 0.79
N VAL A 353 7.79 -5.93 0.62
CA VAL A 353 7.37 -5.43 -0.71
C VAL A 353 7.93 -4.05 -1.05
N PHE A 354 8.44 -3.28 -0.07
CA PHE A 354 8.81 -1.87 -0.24
C PHE A 354 10.15 -1.63 -0.95
N VAL A 355 10.31 -2.06 -2.18
CA VAL A 355 11.57 -1.92 -2.92
C VAL A 355 12.07 -0.46 -3.10
N PRO A 356 13.40 -0.21 -3.05
CA PRO A 356 14.00 1.12 -3.27
C PRO A 356 13.57 1.78 -4.59
N ASN A 357 13.27 3.08 -4.57
CA ASN A 357 12.91 3.83 -5.77
C ASN A 357 14.10 4.69 -6.20
N LEU A 358 15.14 4.00 -6.71
CA LEU A 358 16.41 4.64 -7.08
C LEU A 358 16.18 5.85 -7.99
N LEU A 359 15.35 5.73 -9.04
CA LEU A 359 15.10 6.84 -9.97
C LEU A 359 14.53 8.08 -9.28
N HIS A 360 13.63 7.90 -8.31
CA HIS A 360 13.09 9.02 -7.54
C HIS A 360 14.13 9.65 -6.62
N GLU A 361 14.95 8.82 -5.96
CA GLU A 361 16.07 9.25 -5.11
C GLU A 361 17.11 10.05 -5.91
N PHE A 362 17.45 9.61 -7.13
CA PHE A 362 18.35 10.33 -8.04
C PHE A 362 17.72 11.63 -8.57
N LYS A 363 16.45 11.60 -8.98
CA LYS A 363 15.76 12.72 -9.65
C LYS A 363 15.41 13.88 -8.72
N LEU A 364 15.14 13.62 -7.43
CA LEU A 364 14.81 14.67 -6.46
C LEU A 364 16.01 15.52 -5.99
N GLY A 365 17.19 15.35 -6.59
CA GLY A 365 18.35 16.17 -6.24
C GLY A 365 19.00 15.78 -4.91
N VAL A 366 18.58 14.66 -4.29
CA VAL A 366 19.30 14.07 -3.13
C VAL A 366 20.73 13.76 -3.54
N TRP A 367 20.92 13.17 -4.72
CA TRP A 367 22.26 12.96 -5.27
C TRP A 367 23.02 14.28 -5.47
N LYS A 368 22.36 15.34 -5.95
CA LYS A 368 23.00 16.66 -6.14
C LYS A 368 23.45 17.23 -4.79
N ALA A 369 22.65 17.09 -3.74
CA ALA A 369 23.03 17.48 -2.38
C ALA A 369 24.21 16.65 -1.84
N VAL A 370 24.19 15.34 -2.07
CA VAL A 370 25.30 14.43 -1.70
C VAL A 370 26.58 14.79 -2.47
N PHE A 371 26.51 15.06 -3.77
CA PHE A 371 27.67 15.47 -4.56
C PHE A 371 28.22 16.82 -4.16
N MET A 372 27.37 17.79 -3.83
CA MET A 372 27.82 19.07 -3.27
C MET A 372 28.44 18.93 -1.88
N HIS A 373 28.13 17.88 -1.13
CA HIS A 373 28.72 17.61 0.17
C HIS A 373 30.05 16.85 0.08
N LEU A 374 30.24 16.06 -0.99
CA LEU A 374 31.46 15.30 -1.25
C LEU A 374 32.55 16.08 -2.01
N LEU A 375 32.17 17.17 -2.67
CA LEU A 375 33.06 18.18 -3.25
C LEU A 375 33.40 19.24 -2.19
#